data_AF-A0A927IN62-F1
#
_entry.id   AF-A0A927IN62-F1
#
_cell.length_a   1.000
_cell.length_b   1.000
_cell.length_c   1.000
_cell.angle_alpha   90.00
_cell.angle_beta   90.00
_cell.angle_gamma   90.00
#
_symmetry.space_group_name_H-M   'P 1'
#
loop_
_entity.id
_entity.type
_entity.pdbx_description
1 polymer ?
#
loop_
_entity_poly.entity_id
_entity_poly.type
_entity_poly.pdbx_seq_one_letter_code
_entity_poly.pdbx_strand_id
1 'polypeptide(L)' 'MEYRKAADTHRDVLIQGSRGAAVKALQTKLGITADGIFGPKTKAAVIAYQKEHDLEADGIAGPLTRKSLGI' A
#
# COMPACT_ATOMS: atom_id res chain seq x y z
N MET A 1 13.02 -5.81 28.07
CA MET A 1 13.62 -5.18 26.88
C MET A 1 12.59 -5.22 25.76
N GLU A 2 11.56 -4.37 25.83
CA GLU A 2 10.50 -4.29 24.81
C GLU A 2 10.27 -2.82 24.45
N TYR A 3 10.99 -2.32 23.45
CA TYR A 3 10.81 -0.96 22.93
C TYR A 3 10.79 -0.95 21.39
N ARG A 4 10.32 -2.04 20.75
CA ARG A 4 10.19 -2.13 19.28
C ARG A 4 8.75 -2.08 18.78
N LYS A 5 7.76 -2.22 19.66
CA LYS A 5 6.35 -2.43 19.26
C LYS A 5 5.61 -1.16 18.76
N ALA A 6 6.16 0.03 18.98
CA ALA A 6 5.51 1.30 18.58
C ALA A 6 6.07 1.94 17.30
N ALA A 7 7.24 1.51 16.81
CA ALA A 7 7.85 2.06 15.60
C ALA A 7 7.48 1.31 14.30
N ASP A 8 6.86 0.12 14.41
CA ASP A 8 6.52 -0.72 13.26
C ASP A 8 5.16 -0.38 12.63
N THR A 9 4.23 0.25 13.35
CA THR A 9 2.88 0.55 12.83
C THR A 9 2.86 1.58 11.70
N HIS A 10 3.94 2.35 11.50
CA HIS A 10 4.09 3.25 10.34
C HIS A 10 4.77 2.61 9.14
N ARG A 11 5.49 1.49 9.31
CA ARG A 11 6.11 0.78 8.17
C ARG A 11 5.07 0.02 7.35
N ASP A 12 3.90 -0.21 7.93
CA ASP A 12 2.90 -1.09 7.35
C ASP A 12 1.87 -0.41 6.47
N VAL A 13 1.90 0.92 6.37
CA VAL A 13 0.95 1.72 5.60
C VAL A 13 1.66 2.42 4.46
N LEU A 14 1.23 2.16 3.22
CA LEU A 14 1.73 2.88 2.05
C LEU A 14 0.70 3.92 1.61
N ILE A 15 1.15 5.16 1.47
CA ILE A 15 0.34 6.33 1.10
C ILE A 15 1.06 7.14 0.03
N GLN A 16 0.36 8.13 -0.52
CA GLN A 16 0.98 9.09 -1.42
C GLN A 16 2.22 9.73 -0.78
N GLY A 17 3.34 9.68 -1.51
CA GLY A 17 4.65 10.11 -1.04
C GLY A 17 5.55 8.97 -0.53
N SER A 18 5.00 7.81 -0.16
CA SER A 18 5.79 6.61 0.15
C SER A 18 6.66 6.20 -1.05
N ARG A 19 7.84 5.64 -0.77
CA ARG A 19 8.79 5.19 -1.79
C ARG A 19 9.50 3.90 -1.37
N GLY A 20 10.01 3.17 -2.35
CA GLY A 20 10.90 2.03 -2.15
C GLY A 20 10.29 0.68 -2.54
N ALA A 21 10.92 -0.40 -2.07
CA ALA A 21 10.60 -1.77 -2.47
C ALA A 21 9.15 -2.17 -2.16
N ALA A 22 8.60 -1.72 -1.02
CA ALA A 22 7.21 -2.00 -0.64
C ALA A 22 6.21 -1.38 -1.64
N VAL A 23 6.49 -0.16 -2.13
CA VAL A 23 5.67 0.47 -3.15
C VAL A 23 5.78 -0.25 -4.49
N LYS A 24 6.98 -0.73 -4.86
CA LYS A 24 7.13 -1.56 -6.08
C LYS A 24 6.29 -2.83 -5.98
N ALA A 25 6.33 -3.53 -4.85
CA ALA A 25 5.53 -4.73 -4.63
C ALA A 25 4.03 -4.45 -4.76
N LEU A 26 3.56 -3.36 -4.15
CA LEU A 26 2.18 -2.87 -4.31
C LEU A 26 1.83 -2.63 -5.78
N GLN A 27 2.63 -1.83 -6.49
CA GLN A 27 2.41 -1.50 -7.90
C GLN A 27 2.40 -2.76 -8.79
N THR A 28 3.29 -3.72 -8.56
CA THR A 28 3.31 -5.01 -9.25
C THR A 28 2.02 -5.79 -9.03
N LYS A 29 1.52 -5.86 -7.79
CA LYS A 29 0.25 -6.55 -7.49
C LYS A 29 -0.96 -5.87 -8.08
N LEU A 30 -0.93 -4.53 -8.19
CA LEU A 30 -1.97 -3.73 -8.85
C LEU A 30 -1.88 -3.77 -10.38
N GLY A 31 -0.89 -4.44 -10.97
CA GLY A 31 -0.73 -4.54 -12.42
C GLY A 31 -0.34 -3.23 -13.11
N ILE A 32 0.26 -2.27 -12.39
CA ILE A 32 0.72 -0.98 -12.94
C ILE A 32 2.24 -0.89 -12.96
N THR A 33 2.78 0.13 -13.63
CA THR A 33 4.23 0.39 -13.66
C THR A 33 4.82 0.50 -12.24
N ALA A 34 5.78 -0.37 -11.94
CA ALA A 34 6.40 -0.48 -10.62
C ALA A 34 7.66 0.39 -10.46
N ASP A 35 7.50 1.71 -10.48
CA ASP A 35 8.60 2.68 -10.30
C ASP A 35 9.08 2.83 -8.84
N GLY A 36 8.28 2.33 -7.88
CA GLY A 36 8.56 2.41 -6.45
C GLY A 36 8.21 3.75 -5.83
N ILE A 37 7.39 4.57 -6.49
CA ILE A 37 6.94 5.87 -6.02
C ILE A 37 5.42 5.86 -5.92
N PHE A 38 4.89 6.07 -4.71
CA PHE A 38 3.45 6.12 -4.51
C PHE A 38 2.97 7.51 -4.90
N GLY A 39 2.72 7.70 -6.19
CA GLY A 39 2.15 8.92 -6.76
C GLY A 39 0.63 8.85 -6.92
N PRO A 40 0.03 9.87 -7.56
CA PRO A 40 -1.41 9.91 -7.83
C PRO A 40 -1.92 8.69 -8.62
N LYS A 41 -1.11 8.15 -9.54
CA LYS A 41 -1.44 6.93 -10.30
C LYS A 41 -1.56 5.70 -9.39
N THR A 42 -0.63 5.53 -8.44
CA THR A 42 -0.69 4.43 -7.47
C THR A 42 -1.90 4.60 -6.54
N LYS A 43 -2.20 5.82 -6.09
CA LYS A 43 -3.39 6.09 -5.27
C LYS A 43 -4.68 5.69 -6.00
N ALA A 44 -4.82 6.10 -7.26
CA ALA A 44 -5.99 5.75 -8.07
C ALA A 44 -6.13 4.23 -8.26
N ALA A 45 -5.02 3.52 -8.49
CA ALA A 45 -5.03 2.06 -8.60
C ALA A 45 -5.39 1.36 -7.29
N VAL A 46 -4.92 1.86 -6.14
CA VAL A 46 -5.31 1.35 -4.82
C VAL A 46 -6.82 1.52 -4.59
N ILE A 47 -7.38 2.70 -4.90
CA ILE A 47 -8.82 2.97 -4.79
C ILE A 47 -9.62 2.01 -5.68
N ALA A 48 -9.19 1.79 -6.93
CA ALA A 48 -9.87 0.88 -7.84
C ALA A 48 -9.87 -0.56 -7.30
N TYR A 49 -8.71 -1.04 -6.86
CA TYR A 49 -8.57 -2.36 -6.24
C TYR A 49 -9.44 -2.50 -4.99
N GLN A 50 -9.42 -1.51 -4.09
CA GLN A 50 -10.24 -1.54 -2.88
C GLN A 50 -11.73 -1.66 -3.20
N LYS A 51 -12.23 -0.93 -4.21
CA LYS A 51 -13.62 -1.03 -4.66
C LYS A 51 -13.97 -2.40 -5.24
N GLU A 52 -13.05 -3.00 -5.99
CA GLU A 52 -13.26 -4.33 -6.60
C GLU A 52 -13.26 -5.46 -5.56
N HIS A 53 -12.60 -5.24 -4.42
CA HIS A 53 -12.43 -6.23 -3.35
C HIS A 53 -13.25 -5.92 -2.08
N ASP A 54 -14.28 -5.06 -2.18
CA ASP A 54 -15.16 -4.67 -1.07
C ASP A 54 -14.41 -4.15 0.18
N LEU A 55 -13.32 -3.42 -0.04
CA LEU A 55 -12.55 -2.72 0.99
C LEU A 55 -12.92 -1.23 1.03
N GLU A 56 -12.59 -0.56 2.14
CA GLU A 56 -12.70 0.90 2.22
C GLU A 56 -11.79 1.54 1.15
N ALA A 57 -12.39 2.31 0.24
CA ALA A 57 -11.72 2.86 -0.93
C ALA A 57 -11.04 4.22 -0.66
N ASP A 58 -10.20 4.26 0.38
CA ASP A 58 -9.51 5.45 0.88
C ASP A 58 -8.22 5.79 0.10
N GLY A 59 -7.73 4.87 -0.73
CA GLY A 59 -6.48 5.01 -1.46
C GLY A 59 -5.22 4.82 -0.61
N ILE A 60 -5.38 4.23 0.58
CA ILE A 60 -4.33 3.89 1.52
C ILE A 60 -4.10 2.39 1.49
N ALA A 61 -2.88 1.96 1.19
CA ALA A 61 -2.52 0.55 1.29
C ALA A 61 -2.11 0.21 2.74
N GLY A 62 -3.12 0.18 3.62
CA GLY A 62 -2.99 -0.27 5.01
C GLY A 62 -3.02 -1.79 5.15
N PRO A 63 -3.07 -2.32 6.40
CA PRO A 63 -2.97 -3.76 6.65
C PRO A 63 -4.00 -4.63 5.92
N LEU A 64 -5.25 -4.18 5.78
CA LEU A 64 -6.29 -4.93 5.07
C LEU A 64 -6.00 -5.01 3.57
N THR A 65 -5.72 -3.87 2.93
CA THR A 65 -5.36 -3.79 1.51
C THR A 65 -4.13 -4.65 1.21
N ARG A 66 -3.09 -4.56 2.05
CA ARG A 66 -1.85 -5.33 1.88
C ARG A 66 -2.05 -6.82 2.08
N LYS A 67 -2.82 -7.22 3.10
CA LYS A 67 -3.21 -8.62 3.31
C LYS A 67 -3.97 -9.18 2.11
N SER A 68 -4.89 -8.40 1.53
CA SER A 68 -5.65 -8.79 0.32
C SER A 68 -4.74 -8.99 -0.91
N LEU A 69 -3.71 -8.16 -1.06
CA LEU A 69 -2.71 -8.25 -2.13
C LEU A 69 -1.62 -9.31 -1.88
N GLY A 70 -1.47 -9.75 -0.62
CA GLY A 70 -0.41 -10.65 -0.16
C GLY A 70 0.98 -10.00 -0.18
N ILE A 71 1.10 -8.79 0.37
CA ILE A 71 2.36 -7.99 0.49
C ILE A 71 2.55 -7.41 1.89
#